data_AF-A0A9P7EVT7-F1
#
_entry.id   AF-A0A9P7EVT7-F1
#
_cell.length_a   1.000
_cell.length_b   1.000
_cell.length_c   1.000
_cell.angle_alpha   90.00
_cell.angle_beta   90.00
_cell.angle_gamma   90.00
#
_symmetry.space_group_name_H-M   'P 1'
#
loop_
_entity.id
_entity.type
_entity.pdbx_description
1 polymer ?
#
loop_
_entity_poly.entity_id
_entity_poly.type
_entity_poly.pdbx_seq_one_letter_code
_entity_poly.pdbx_strand_id
1 'polypeptide(L)'
;DNDGRDNDDGWVDKVEELDPDERPTLEKSILPVKLALVKLRRLAYKVIHLTTIVLPAWHKILEDLQAPITLMPHDVSTRWNSTFDMLDYVIEHREAVDVVTQHRDLGL
;
A
#
# COMPACT_ATOMS: atom_id res chain seq x y z
N ASP A 1 28.47 -22.73 24.20
CA ASP A 1 27.29 -22.01 24.71
C ASP A 1 27.00 -20.79 23.86
N ASN A 2 26.08 -20.94 22.92
CA ASN A 2 25.56 -19.86 22.08
C ASN A 2 24.10 -19.67 22.51
N ASP A 3 23.87 -18.78 23.47
CA ASP A 3 22.52 -18.50 24.00
C ASP A 3 21.78 -17.64 22.97
N GLY A 4 21.18 -18.31 22.00
CA GLY A 4 20.38 -17.74 20.91
C GLY A 4 19.00 -17.29 21.37
N ARG A 5 18.94 -16.35 22.30
CA ARG A 5 17.71 -15.65 22.66
C ARG A 5 17.81 -14.22 22.14
N ASP A 6 17.47 -14.08 20.86
CA ASP A 6 17.09 -12.79 20.30
C ASP A 6 15.81 -12.39 21.05
N ASN A 7 15.99 -11.47 21.97
CA ASN A 7 15.01 -11.02 22.93
C ASN A 7 13.95 -10.20 22.18
N ASP A 8 12.84 -10.86 21.84
CA ASP A 8 11.61 -10.26 21.30
C ASP A 8 10.75 -9.64 22.44
N ASP A 9 11.23 -9.68 23.68
CA ASP A 9 10.43 -9.54 24.90
C ASP A 9 10.09 -8.08 25.27
N GLY A 10 10.11 -7.16 24.31
CA GLY A 10 9.89 -5.72 24.52
C GLY A 10 8.95 -5.02 23.55
N TRP A 11 8.43 -5.72 22.53
CA TRP A 11 7.44 -5.15 21.62
C TRP A 11 6.05 -5.20 22.25
N VAL A 12 5.70 -4.12 22.96
CA VAL A 12 4.36 -3.98 23.50
C VAL A 12 3.42 -3.47 22.42
N ASP A 13 2.36 -4.23 22.12
CA ASP A 13 1.27 -3.73 21.28
C ASP A 13 0.55 -2.62 22.06
N LYS A 14 0.82 -1.36 21.69
CA LYS A 14 0.19 -0.19 22.29
C LYS A 14 -1.33 -0.21 22.15
N VAL A 15 -1.88 -0.95 21.18
CA VAL A 15 -3.33 -1.13 21.05
C VAL A 15 -3.87 -2.02 22.17
N GLU A 16 -3.08 -2.98 22.65
CA GLU A 16 -3.42 -3.81 23.82
C GLU A 16 -3.27 -3.09 25.16
N GLU A 17 -2.61 -1.92 25.18
CA GLU A 17 -2.57 -1.04 26.36
C GLU A 17 -3.73 -0.05 26.42
N LEU A 18 -4.45 0.15 25.31
CA LEU A 18 -5.63 1.03 25.29
C LEU A 18 -6.73 0.46 26.16
N ASP A 19 -7.52 1.36 26.74
CA ASP A 19 -8.74 0.99 27.43
C ASP A 19 -9.68 0.22 26.48
N PRO A 20 -10.36 -0.84 26.94
CA PRO A 20 -11.29 -1.60 26.11
C PRO A 20 -12.33 -0.76 25.39
N ASP A 21 -12.72 0.40 25.94
CA ASP A 21 -13.69 1.32 25.34
C ASP A 21 -13.06 2.22 24.26
N GLU A 22 -11.74 2.46 24.32
CA GLU A 22 -10.99 3.28 23.36
C GLU A 22 -10.57 2.49 22.10
N ARG A 23 -10.26 1.19 22.26
CA ARG A 23 -9.88 0.28 21.15
C ARG A 23 -10.86 0.30 19.97
N PRO A 24 -12.18 0.10 20.14
CA PRO A 24 -13.11 0.09 19.00
C PRO A 24 -13.20 1.46 18.32
N THR A 25 -12.96 2.55 19.05
CA THR A 25 -12.94 3.90 18.48
C THR A 25 -11.72 4.09 17.58
N LEU A 26 -10.54 3.68 18.06
CA LEU A 26 -9.33 3.69 17.25
C LEU A 26 -9.49 2.79 16.02
N GLU A 27 -9.94 1.55 16.19
CA GLU A 27 -10.16 0.62 15.08
C GLU A 27 -11.07 1.21 14.00
N LYS A 28 -12.19 1.82 14.39
CA LYS A 28 -13.10 2.50 13.46
C LYS A 28 -12.41 3.64 12.71
N SER A 29 -11.55 4.42 13.38
CA SER A 29 -10.84 5.53 12.75
C SER A 29 -9.76 5.09 11.77
N ILE A 30 -9.07 3.97 12.02
CA ILE A 30 -7.98 3.46 11.17
C ILE A 30 -8.45 2.50 10.08
N LEU A 31 -9.66 1.93 10.21
CA LEU A 31 -10.22 1.00 9.24
C LEU A 31 -10.19 1.54 7.79
N PRO A 32 -10.56 2.81 7.51
CA PRO A 32 -10.47 3.36 6.16
C PRO A 32 -9.03 3.33 5.61
N VAL A 33 -8.04 3.65 6.45
CA VAL A 33 -6.62 3.65 6.08
C VAL A 33 -6.13 2.23 5.81
N LYS A 34 -6.50 1.26 6.67
CA LYS A 34 -6.19 -0.17 6.45
C LYS A 34 -6.78 -0.69 5.14
N LEU A 35 -8.03 -0.34 4.84
CA LEU A 35 -8.68 -0.75 3.60
C LEU A 35 -8.05 -0.10 2.36
N ALA A 36 -7.70 1.19 2.45
CA ALA A 36 -6.99 1.89 1.38
C ALA A 36 -5.64 1.22 1.09
N LEU A 37 -4.86 0.90 2.12
CA LEU A 37 -3.59 0.18 2.00
C LEU A 37 -3.72 -1.16 1.27
N VAL A 38 -4.72 -1.97 1.63
CA VAL A 38 -4.97 -3.26 0.96
C VAL A 38 -5.30 -3.06 -0.52
N LYS A 39 -6.11 -2.05 -0.85
CA LYS A 39 -6.46 -1.73 -2.25
C LYS A 39 -5.25 -1.26 -3.04
N LEU A 40 -4.43 -0.39 -2.48
CA LEU A 40 -3.20 0.13 -3.12
C LEU A 40 -2.19 -0.99 -3.37
N ARG A 41 -1.99 -1.88 -2.40
CA ARG A 41 -1.12 -3.05 -2.57
C ARG A 41 -1.61 -3.96 -3.70
N ARG A 42 -2.92 -4.17 -3.81
CA ARG A 42 -3.52 -4.95 -4.89
C ARG A 42 -3.34 -4.26 -6.24
N LEU A 43 -3.50 -2.94 -6.31
CA LEU A 43 -3.27 -2.15 -7.51
C LEU A 43 -1.81 -2.26 -7.96
N ALA A 44 -0.84 -1.99 -7.07
CA ALA A 44 0.58 -2.11 -7.35
C ALA A 44 0.94 -3.52 -7.88
N TYR A 45 0.41 -4.56 -7.24
CA TYR A 45 0.57 -5.94 -7.70
C TYR A 45 0.03 -6.14 -9.12
N LYS A 46 -1.18 -5.66 -9.42
CA LYS A 46 -1.79 -5.78 -10.75
C LYS A 46 -1.05 -5.00 -11.82
N VAL A 47 -0.56 -3.79 -11.53
CA VAL A 47 0.26 -3.01 -12.47
C VAL A 47 1.51 -3.80 -12.87
N ILE A 48 2.14 -4.50 -11.93
CA ILE A 48 3.35 -5.27 -12.19
C ILE A 48 3.07 -6.60 -12.91
N HIS A 49 1.99 -7.30 -12.54
CA HIS A 49 1.74 -8.67 -13.01
C HIS A 49 0.79 -8.75 -14.21
N LEU A 50 -0.07 -7.76 -14.43
CA LEU A 50 -0.95 -7.67 -15.61
C LEU A 50 -0.34 -6.73 -16.65
N THR A 51 0.86 -7.09 -17.10
CA THR A 51 1.73 -6.29 -17.98
C THR A 51 1.12 -6.01 -19.35
N THR A 52 0.13 -6.78 -19.79
CA THR A 52 -0.52 -6.63 -21.09
C THR A 52 -1.75 -5.73 -21.08
N ILE A 53 -2.34 -5.46 -19.92
CA ILE A 53 -3.60 -4.72 -19.79
C ILE A 53 -3.43 -3.51 -18.88
N VAL A 54 -3.01 -3.74 -17.64
CA VAL A 54 -2.97 -2.69 -16.61
C VAL A 54 -1.73 -1.80 -16.77
N LEU A 55 -0.57 -2.39 -17.09
CA LEU A 55 0.66 -1.62 -17.26
C LEU A 55 0.60 -0.60 -18.43
N PRO A 56 0.11 -0.96 -19.64
CA PRO A 56 -0.01 0.01 -20.73
C PRO A 56 -1.01 1.10 -20.40
N ALA A 57 -2.13 0.76 -19.74
CA ALA A 57 -3.12 1.74 -19.29
C ALA A 57 -2.52 2.70 -18.24
N TRP A 58 -1.76 2.18 -17.28
CA TRP A 58 -1.05 2.98 -16.28
C TRP A 58 -0.07 3.97 -16.94
N HIS A 59 0.78 3.51 -17.86
CA HIS A 59 1.71 4.39 -18.57
C HIS A 59 0.99 5.46 -19.39
N LYS A 60 -0.11 5.11 -20.07
CA LYS A 60 -0.93 6.08 -20.80
C LYS A 60 -1.52 7.15 -19.87
N ILE A 61 -2.05 6.76 -18.71
CA ILE A 61 -2.59 7.70 -17.73
C ILE A 61 -1.49 8.65 -17.24
N LEU A 62 -0.29 8.14 -16.97
CA LEU A 62 0.84 8.99 -16.57
C LEU A 62 1.25 9.96 -17.68
N GLU A 63 1.28 9.51 -18.93
CA GLU A 63 1.56 10.36 -20.09
C GLU A 63 0.50 11.45 -20.27
N ASP A 64 -0.78 11.09 -20.20
CA ASP A 64 -1.92 12.02 -20.31
C ASP A 64 -1.89 13.10 -19.20
N LEU A 65 -1.44 12.72 -17.99
CA LEU A 65 -1.27 13.61 -16.84
C LEU A 65 0.09 14.34 -16.81
N GLN A 66 0.96 14.13 -17.81
CA GLN A 66 2.33 14.67 -17.85
C GLN A 66 3.17 14.31 -16.62
N ALA A 67 2.87 13.18 -15.98
CA ALA A 67 3.61 12.65 -14.85
C ALA A 67 4.79 11.78 -15.33
N PRO A 68 5.85 11.62 -14.53
CA PRO A 68 6.96 10.74 -14.87
C PRO A 68 6.48 9.30 -15.10
N ILE A 69 6.72 8.77 -16.30
CA ILE A 69 6.37 7.40 -16.66
C ILE A 69 7.20 6.44 -15.80
N THR A 70 6.57 5.87 -14.79
CA THR A 70 7.21 5.03 -13.78
C THR A 70 6.29 3.86 -13.40
N LEU A 71 6.89 2.83 -12.80
CA LEU A 71 6.15 1.70 -12.24
C LEU A 71 5.80 2.01 -10.79
N MET A 72 4.56 1.69 -10.40
CA MET A 72 4.16 1.77 -9.00
C MET A 72 5.04 0.82 -8.16
N PRO A 73 5.73 1.30 -7.11
CA PRO A 73 6.41 0.43 -6.16
C PRO A 73 5.40 -0.52 -5.53
N HIS A 74 5.79 -1.77 -5.31
CA HIS A 74 4.95 -2.74 -4.61
C HIS A 74 5.59 -3.10 -3.28
N ASP A 75 4.74 -3.48 -2.33
CA ASP A 75 5.18 -3.94 -1.03
C ASP A 75 5.87 -5.32 -1.15
N VAL A 76 7.14 -5.38 -0.76
CA VAL A 76 8.02 -6.56 -0.83
C VAL A 76 8.40 -7.01 0.58
N SER A 77 8.15 -8.28 0.89
CA SER A 77 8.41 -8.84 2.23
C SER A 77 9.86 -8.74 2.71
N THR A 78 10.82 -8.64 1.80
CA THR A 78 12.26 -8.54 2.12
C THR A 78 12.74 -7.10 2.34
N ARG A 79 11.88 -6.10 2.19
CA ARG A 79 12.23 -4.67 2.34
C ARG A 79 11.32 -4.01 3.37
N TRP A 80 11.89 -3.66 4.52
CA TRP A 80 11.18 -3.07 5.67
C TRP A 80 10.33 -1.85 5.29
N ASN A 81 10.86 -0.94 4.45
CA ASN A 81 10.16 0.31 4.13
C ASN A 81 9.28 0.26 2.87
N SER A 82 9.07 -0.91 2.25
CA SER A 82 8.39 -0.96 0.95
C SER A 82 6.92 -0.53 0.98
N THR A 83 6.20 -0.72 2.09
CA THR A 83 4.85 -0.16 2.28
C THR A 83 4.88 1.37 2.33
N PHE A 84 5.88 1.94 3.00
CA PHE A 84 6.06 3.38 3.11
C PHE A 84 6.42 3.99 1.75
N ASP A 85 7.38 3.42 1.04
CA ASP A 85 7.80 3.86 -0.29
C ASP A 85 6.63 3.79 -1.30
N MET A 86 5.79 2.75 -1.21
CA MET A 86 4.56 2.64 -2.02
C MET A 86 3.56 3.75 -1.69
N LEU A 87 3.36 4.07 -0.41
CA LEU A 87 2.45 5.14 0.00
C LEU A 87 2.93 6.51 -0.48
N ASP A 88 4.21 6.81 -0.29
CA ASP A 88 4.82 8.08 -0.71
C ASP A 88 4.61 8.29 -2.22
N TYR A 89 4.95 7.27 -3.01
CA TYR A 89 4.71 7.27 -4.45
C TYR A 89 3.23 7.46 -4.82
N VAL A 90 2.31 6.76 -4.14
CA VAL A 90 0.87 6.86 -4.42
C VAL A 90 0.35 8.26 -4.11
N ILE A 91 0.86 8.93 -3.07
CA ILE A 91 0.47 10.30 -2.73
C ILE A 91 0.94 11.27 -3.82
N GLU A 92 2.18 11.10 -4.31
CA GLU A 92 2.71 11.88 -5.43
C GLU A 92 1.91 11.65 -6.73
N HIS A 93 1.47 10.41 -6.97
CA HIS A 93 0.73 10.01 -8.18
C HIS A 93 -0.77 9.85 -7.94
N ARG A 94 -1.33 10.59 -6.96
CA ARG A 94 -2.72 10.41 -6.51
C ARG A 94 -3.72 10.54 -7.64
N GLU A 95 -3.56 11.52 -8.52
CA GLU A 95 -4.47 11.74 -9.65
C GLU A 95 -4.46 10.54 -10.60
N ALA A 96 -3.28 9.97 -10.89
CA ALA A 96 -3.18 8.77 -11.72
C ALA A 96 -3.84 7.55 -11.05
N VAL A 97 -3.70 7.41 -9.72
CA VAL A 97 -4.39 6.36 -8.94
C VAL A 97 -5.91 6.53 -8.98
N ASP A 98 -6.40 7.75 -8.86
CA ASP A 98 -7.83 8.03 -8.94
C ASP A 98 -8.38 7.73 -10.34
N VAL A 99 -7.66 8.08 -11.41
CA VAL A 99 -8.06 7.77 -12.79
C VAL A 99 -8.04 6.27 -13.04
N VAL A 100 -6.94 5.58 -12.73
CA VAL A 100 -6.81 4.13 -13.03
C VAL A 100 -7.87 3.31 -12.30
N THR A 101 -8.25 3.70 -11.08
CA THR A 101 -9.28 2.99 -10.32
C THR A 101 -10.71 3.22 -10.82
N GLN A 102 -10.95 4.23 -11.66
CA GLN A 102 -12.23 4.45 -12.33
C GLN A 102 -12.43 3.54 -13.56
N HIS A 103 -11.34 3.02 -14.13
CA HIS A 103 -11.36 2.13 -15.29
C HIS A 103 -11.79 0.71 -14.93
N ARG A 104 -13.10 0.44 -15.07
CA ARG A 104 -13.72 -0.86 -14.77
C ARG A 104 -13.27 -1.97 -15.74
N ASP A 105 -12.82 -1.60 -16.93
CA ASP A 105 -12.33 -2.49 -17.97
C ASP A 105 -10.96 -3.11 -17.65
N LEU A 106 -10.21 -2.53 -16.71
CA LEU A 106 -8.88 -3.03 -16.29
C LEU A 106 -8.94 -4.20 -15.29
N GLY A 107 -10.15 -4.63 -14.89
CA GLY A 107 -10.34 -5.77 -13.98
C GLY A 107 -9.74 -5.54 -12.58
N LEU A 108 -9.71 -4.29 -12.10
CA LEU A 108 -9.15 -3.85 -10.81
C LEU A 108 -9.99 -4.25 -9.58
#